data_AF-A0AA39CE22-F1
#
_entry.id   AF-A0AA39CE22-F1
#
_cell.length_a   1.000
_cell.length_b   1.000
_cell.length_c   1.000
_cell.angle_alpha   90.00
_cell.angle_beta   90.00
_cell.angle_gamma   90.00
#
_symmetry.space_group_name_H-M   'P 1'
#
loop_
_entity.id
_entity.type
_entity.pdbx_description
1 polymer ?
#
loop_
_entity_poly.entity_id
_entity_poly.type
_entity_poly.pdbx_seq_one_letter_code
_entity_poly.pdbx_strand_id
1 'polypeptide(L)'
;MSAEKERPAWYREQVTSISDDARALLETYSRIPPQEVLAHVLSIRDAGFEYGNYACVGQLRFLDHSLHKSPYYQRIVERLRSGVTLLDAGCCFGTELRYLVSREGIPGEQLYGFDIESRFINLGYDLFRDRDSLRSTLVRGDLATPLETSENAHLAGVKGNIDVVYASSVLHLWGWDGMLAAAKRLVELTSDTPGTMIVGKQLGSLDAKECPMPYGVAYRHNVGSMKSFWEQISRETGTRWLVEAETSESEAVTENRNQW
;
A
#
# COMPACT_ATOMS: atom_id res chain seq x y z
N MET A 1 -13.35 3.66 -35.32
CA MET A 1 -12.71 4.85 -34.71
C MET A 1 -13.28 4.98 -33.31
N SER A 2 -12.63 4.40 -32.30
CA SER A 2 -13.08 4.57 -30.91
C SER A 2 -12.72 6.00 -30.49
N ALA A 3 -13.68 6.73 -29.93
CA ALA A 3 -13.42 8.03 -29.34
C ALA A 3 -12.30 7.89 -28.29
N GLU A 4 -11.24 8.69 -28.42
CA GLU A 4 -10.24 8.85 -27.36
C GLU A 4 -10.99 9.26 -26.09
N LYS A 5 -10.95 8.41 -25.04
CA LYS A 5 -11.43 8.81 -23.72
C LYS A 5 -10.51 9.91 -23.23
N GLU A 6 -11.06 11.12 -23.08
CA GLU A 6 -10.34 12.26 -22.53
C GLU A 6 -9.80 11.89 -21.14
N ARG A 7 -8.48 12.00 -20.97
CA ARG A 7 -7.79 11.64 -19.72
C ARG A 7 -8.02 12.74 -18.67
N PRO A 8 -8.19 12.40 -17.38
CA PRO A 8 -8.37 13.40 -16.33
C PRO A 8 -7.16 14.35 -16.21
N ALA A 9 -7.38 15.61 -15.82
CA ALA A 9 -6.32 16.62 -15.71
C ALA A 9 -5.18 16.27 -14.75
N TRP A 10 -5.42 15.38 -13.79
CA TRP A 10 -4.42 14.89 -12.84
C TRP A 10 -3.55 13.76 -13.42
N TYR A 11 -3.87 13.21 -14.59
CA TYR A 11 -3.06 12.19 -15.25
C TYR A 11 -1.78 12.82 -15.80
N ARG A 12 -0.62 12.21 -15.52
CA ARG A 12 0.67 12.74 -15.97
C ARG A 12 0.96 12.30 -17.41
N GLU A 13 0.57 13.08 -18.41
CA GLU A 13 0.84 12.71 -19.81
C GLU A 13 2.33 12.81 -20.18
N GLN A 14 2.95 13.94 -19.88
CA GLN A 14 4.33 14.24 -20.26
C GLN A 14 5.31 13.85 -19.16
N VAL A 15 5.66 12.56 -19.09
CA VAL A 15 6.61 12.03 -18.11
C VAL A 15 7.96 11.82 -18.79
N THR A 16 8.96 12.60 -18.37
CA THR A 16 10.33 12.54 -18.90
C THR A 16 11.29 11.77 -18.00
N SER A 17 10.90 11.53 -16.75
CA SER A 17 11.69 10.80 -15.75
C SER A 17 10.80 10.20 -14.66
N ILE A 18 11.36 9.27 -13.90
CA ILE A 18 10.81 8.70 -12.68
C ILE A 18 11.83 8.90 -11.55
N SER A 19 11.45 8.65 -10.30
CA SER A 19 12.38 8.76 -9.17
C SER A 19 13.60 7.84 -9.32
N ASP A 20 14.74 8.29 -8.82
CA ASP A 20 16.00 7.54 -8.86
C ASP A 20 15.87 6.19 -8.15
N ASP A 21 15.14 6.12 -7.05
CA ASP A 21 14.91 4.87 -6.32
C ASP A 21 14.10 3.87 -7.15
N ALA A 22 13.02 4.31 -7.80
CA ALA A 22 12.21 3.43 -8.66
C ALA A 22 13.01 2.95 -9.87
N ARG A 23 13.80 3.85 -10.49
CA ARG A 23 14.71 3.52 -11.58
C ARG A 23 15.74 2.49 -11.14
N ALA A 24 16.43 2.72 -10.04
CA ALA A 24 17.45 1.83 -9.51
C ALA A 24 16.87 0.43 -9.24
N LEU A 25 15.67 0.34 -8.67
CA LEU A 25 14.98 -0.93 -8.46
C LEU A 25 14.73 -1.66 -9.77
N LEU A 26 14.17 -1.00 -10.80
CA LEU A 26 13.88 -1.62 -12.09
C LEU A 26 15.14 -2.04 -12.86
N GLU A 27 16.22 -1.26 -12.79
CA GLU A 27 17.49 -1.58 -13.45
C GLU A 27 18.21 -2.74 -12.76
N THR A 28 18.26 -2.74 -11.42
CA THR A 28 19.05 -3.73 -10.66
C THR A 28 18.29 -5.03 -10.40
N TYR A 29 17.05 -4.95 -9.90
CA TYR A 29 16.24 -6.11 -9.56
C TYR A 29 15.61 -6.73 -10.80
N SER A 30 14.90 -5.92 -11.61
CA SER A 30 14.19 -6.40 -12.80
C SER A 30 15.08 -6.56 -14.03
N ARG A 31 16.34 -6.12 -13.96
CA ARG A 31 17.34 -6.17 -15.04
C ARG A 31 16.87 -5.50 -16.33
N ILE A 32 16.08 -4.43 -16.20
CA ILE A 32 15.62 -3.65 -17.35
C ILE A 32 16.76 -2.71 -17.78
N PRO A 33 17.14 -2.68 -19.07
CA PRO A 33 18.18 -1.76 -19.54
C PRO A 33 17.78 -0.29 -19.27
N PRO A 34 18.72 0.59 -18.82
CA PRO A 34 18.40 1.97 -18.43
C PRO A 34 17.61 2.78 -19.46
N GLN A 35 17.88 2.55 -20.75
CA GLN A 35 17.21 3.18 -21.88
C GLN A 35 15.77 2.70 -22.11
N GLU A 36 15.40 1.53 -21.60
CA GLU A 36 14.07 0.93 -21.73
C GLU A 36 13.16 1.21 -20.53
N VAL A 37 13.73 1.56 -19.37
CA VAL A 37 13.00 1.72 -18.09
C VAL A 37 11.78 2.61 -18.23
N LEU A 38 11.94 3.82 -18.78
CA LEU A 38 10.84 4.78 -18.87
C LEU A 38 9.73 4.27 -19.80
N ALA A 39 10.10 3.75 -20.98
CA ALA A 39 9.13 3.22 -21.93
C ALA A 39 8.35 2.03 -21.35
N HIS A 40 9.04 1.12 -20.66
CA HIS A 40 8.43 -0.03 -19.96
C HIS A 40 7.43 0.43 -18.89
N VAL A 41 7.83 1.37 -18.04
CA VAL A 41 6.97 1.95 -17.00
C VAL A 41 5.72 2.61 -17.59
N LEU A 42 5.86 3.40 -18.67
CA LEU A 42 4.73 4.08 -19.28
C LEU A 42 3.76 3.09 -19.95
N SER A 43 4.27 2.02 -20.56
CA SER A 43 3.42 0.95 -21.10
C SER A 43 2.60 0.27 -20.00
N ILE A 44 3.23 -0.04 -18.87
CA ILE A 44 2.56 -0.64 -17.70
C ILE A 44 1.52 0.32 -17.09
N ARG A 45 1.88 1.60 -16.97
CA ARG A 45 0.96 2.65 -16.49
C ARG A 45 -0.27 2.73 -17.37
N ASP A 46 -0.09 2.77 -18.69
CA ASP A 46 -1.18 2.96 -19.64
C ASP A 46 -2.12 1.75 -19.62
N ALA A 47 -1.56 0.53 -19.62
CA ALA A 47 -2.33 -0.69 -19.42
C ALA A 47 -3.09 -0.69 -18.08
N GLY A 48 -2.45 -0.28 -16.99
CA GLY A 48 -3.08 -0.16 -15.68
C GLY A 48 -4.21 0.88 -15.64
N PHE A 49 -4.03 1.99 -16.35
CA PHE A 49 -4.95 3.12 -16.32
C PHE A 49 -6.28 2.79 -17.00
N GLU A 50 -6.24 2.03 -18.10
CA GLU A 50 -7.42 1.59 -18.85
C GLU A 50 -8.44 0.83 -17.98
N TYR A 51 -8.00 0.19 -16.90
CA TYR A 51 -8.85 -0.66 -16.07
C TYR A 51 -9.78 0.09 -15.12
N GLY A 52 -9.42 1.27 -14.64
CA GLY A 52 -10.21 1.92 -13.58
C GLY A 52 -9.92 3.39 -13.33
N ASN A 53 -9.09 4.04 -14.16
CA ASN A 53 -8.74 5.46 -14.00
C ASN A 53 -8.27 5.79 -12.57
N TYR A 54 -7.47 4.92 -11.96
CA TYR A 54 -6.97 5.14 -10.61
C TYR A 54 -5.87 6.21 -10.61
N ALA A 55 -5.99 7.19 -9.72
CA ALA A 55 -5.03 8.27 -9.60
C ALA A 55 -3.61 7.79 -9.26
N CYS A 56 -3.48 6.71 -8.47
CA CYS A 56 -2.18 6.11 -8.17
C CYS A 56 -1.49 5.56 -9.41
N VAL A 57 -2.24 5.08 -10.40
CA VAL A 57 -1.69 4.60 -11.67
C VAL A 57 -1.35 5.76 -12.59
N GLY A 58 -2.32 6.64 -12.87
CA GLY A 58 -2.11 7.76 -13.81
C GLY A 58 -1.02 8.75 -13.40
N GLN A 59 -0.69 8.81 -12.11
CA GLN A 59 0.38 9.64 -11.56
C GLN A 59 1.68 8.88 -11.24
N LEU A 60 1.77 7.60 -11.59
CA LEU A 60 2.93 6.72 -11.32
C LEU A 60 3.26 6.49 -9.84
N ARG A 61 2.31 6.75 -8.93
CA ARG A 61 2.52 6.53 -7.49
C ARG A 61 2.65 5.05 -7.12
N PHE A 62 2.31 4.12 -8.01
CA PHE A 62 2.60 2.69 -7.82
C PHE A 62 4.11 2.38 -7.79
N LEU A 63 4.97 3.30 -8.25
CA LEU A 63 6.43 3.20 -8.13
C LEU A 63 6.95 3.69 -6.77
N ASP A 64 6.12 4.44 -6.03
CA ASP A 64 6.50 4.98 -4.75
C ASP A 64 6.51 3.85 -3.71
N HIS A 65 7.70 3.63 -3.15
CA HIS A 65 7.91 2.83 -1.95
C HIS A 65 8.42 3.79 -0.88
N SER A 66 7.76 3.80 0.27
CA SER A 66 7.97 4.76 1.34
C SER A 66 8.15 4.14 2.71
N LEU A 67 8.05 2.81 2.82
CA LEU A 67 8.38 2.10 4.05
C LEU A 67 9.81 2.42 4.50
N HIS A 68 10.76 2.54 3.56
CA HIS A 68 12.16 2.91 3.85
C HIS A 68 12.33 4.32 4.44
N LYS A 69 11.34 5.21 4.25
CA LYS A 69 11.31 6.56 4.83
C LYS A 69 10.66 6.59 6.21
N SER A 70 10.08 5.49 6.67
CA SER A 70 9.46 5.39 7.99
C SER A 70 10.52 5.44 9.09
N PRO A 71 10.26 6.14 10.21
CA PRO A 71 11.15 6.08 11.37
C PRO A 71 11.27 4.66 11.94
N TYR A 72 10.34 3.76 11.62
CA TYR A 72 10.32 2.37 12.07
C TYR A 72 11.03 1.40 11.11
N TYR A 73 11.56 1.88 9.98
CA TYR A 73 12.08 1.02 8.92
C TYR A 73 13.15 0.05 9.38
N GLN A 74 14.19 0.56 10.07
CA GLN A 74 15.30 -0.28 10.53
C GLN A 74 14.83 -1.38 11.49
N ARG A 75 13.94 -1.04 12.42
CA ARG A 75 13.33 -2.01 13.34
C ARG A 75 12.54 -3.09 12.59
N ILE A 76 11.82 -2.73 11.53
CA ILE A 76 11.07 -3.70 10.72
C ILE A 76 12.04 -4.64 9.98
N VAL A 77 13.07 -4.08 9.33
CA VAL A 77 14.09 -4.85 8.60
C VAL A 77 14.84 -5.82 9.53
N GLU A 78 15.25 -5.37 10.71
CA GLU A 78 15.92 -6.24 11.71
C GLU A 78 15.05 -7.42 12.12
N ARG A 79 13.74 -7.18 12.31
CA ARG A 79 12.80 -8.27 12.64
C ARG A 79 12.59 -9.20 11.46
N LEU A 80 12.43 -8.70 10.24
CA LEU A 80 12.34 -9.53 9.04
C LEU A 80 13.59 -10.41 8.88
N ARG A 81 14.79 -9.88 9.19
CA ARG A 81 16.02 -10.68 9.21
C ARG A 81 16.01 -11.79 10.28
N SER A 82 15.24 -11.62 11.36
CA SER A 82 15.00 -12.67 12.36
C SER A 82 13.91 -13.68 11.98
N GLY A 83 13.27 -13.52 10.82
CA GLY A 83 12.30 -14.47 10.28
C GLY A 83 10.83 -14.16 10.56
N VAL A 84 10.50 -12.94 10.99
CA VAL A 84 9.09 -12.54 11.17
C VAL A 84 8.43 -12.25 9.83
N THR A 85 7.10 -12.33 9.77
CA THR A 85 6.35 -12.08 8.53
C THR A 85 5.94 -10.61 8.39
N LEU A 86 5.81 -10.14 7.14
CA LEU A 86 5.22 -8.84 6.82
C LEU A 86 4.09 -8.97 5.80
N LEU A 87 3.00 -8.24 6.02
CA LEU A 87 1.91 -8.08 5.07
C LEU A 87 1.80 -6.62 4.59
N ASP A 88 1.76 -6.40 3.29
CA ASP A 88 1.43 -5.12 2.65
C ASP A 88 -0.07 -5.08 2.26
N ALA A 89 -0.84 -4.25 2.97
CA ALA A 89 -2.29 -4.13 2.84
C ALA A 89 -2.67 -3.04 1.83
N GLY A 90 -3.25 -3.44 0.69
CA GLY A 90 -3.43 -2.56 -0.47
C GLY A 90 -2.13 -2.44 -1.26
N CYS A 91 -1.48 -3.57 -1.56
CA CYS A 91 -0.13 -3.62 -2.10
C CYS A 91 -0.02 -3.10 -3.55
N CYS A 92 -1.14 -2.92 -4.25
CA CYS A 92 -1.19 -2.48 -5.64
C CYS A 92 -0.29 -3.34 -6.54
N PHE A 93 0.88 -2.82 -6.95
CA PHE A 93 1.85 -3.53 -7.79
C PHE A 93 2.84 -4.38 -6.97
N GLY A 94 2.78 -4.36 -5.64
CA GLY A 94 3.69 -5.05 -4.73
C GLY A 94 5.11 -4.47 -4.76
N THR A 95 5.24 -3.16 -4.98
CA THR A 95 6.54 -2.45 -5.09
C THR A 95 7.32 -2.49 -3.77
N GLU A 96 6.65 -2.31 -2.63
CA GLU A 96 7.29 -2.34 -1.30
C GLU A 96 7.94 -3.68 -1.00
N LEU A 97 7.23 -4.78 -1.30
CA LEU A 97 7.73 -6.13 -1.05
C LEU A 97 8.98 -6.43 -1.88
N ARG A 98 8.99 -5.99 -3.15
CA ARG A 98 10.15 -6.12 -4.04
C ARG A 98 11.32 -5.25 -3.64
N TYR A 99 11.04 -4.08 -3.07
CA TYR A 99 12.07 -3.26 -2.45
C TYR A 99 12.74 -3.99 -1.28
N LEU A 100 11.96 -4.61 -0.39
CA LEU A 100 12.50 -5.41 0.72
C LEU A 100 13.32 -6.62 0.23
N VAL A 101 12.86 -7.35 -0.79
CA VAL A 101 13.61 -8.45 -1.39
C VAL A 101 14.93 -7.96 -1.98
N SER A 102 14.88 -6.91 -2.81
CA SER A 102 16.03 -6.44 -3.58
C SER A 102 17.08 -5.71 -2.75
N ARG A 103 16.67 -4.87 -1.79
CA ARG A 103 17.57 -4.02 -1.02
C ARG A 103 18.03 -4.67 0.26
N GLU A 104 17.11 -5.35 0.95
CA GLU A 104 17.38 -5.89 2.29
C GLU A 104 17.63 -7.39 2.30
N GLY A 105 17.41 -8.07 1.16
CA GLY A 105 17.61 -9.51 1.02
C GLY A 105 16.59 -10.35 1.79
N ILE A 106 15.40 -9.78 2.07
CA ILE A 106 14.35 -10.51 2.80
C ILE A 106 13.80 -11.62 1.90
N PRO A 107 13.74 -12.88 2.38
CA PRO A 107 13.11 -13.97 1.64
C PRO A 107 11.66 -13.65 1.29
N GLY A 108 11.31 -13.83 0.02
CA GLY A 108 9.97 -13.50 -0.48
C GLY A 108 8.87 -14.28 0.24
N GLU A 109 9.15 -15.49 0.72
CA GLU A 109 8.24 -16.35 1.47
C GLU A 109 7.77 -15.75 2.80
N GLN A 110 8.50 -14.76 3.35
CA GLN A 110 8.08 -14.02 4.56
C GLN A 110 7.12 -12.87 4.24
N LEU A 111 6.94 -12.55 2.96
CA LEU A 111 6.27 -11.35 2.49
C LEU A 111 4.93 -11.70 1.85
N TYR A 112 3.89 -11.06 2.37
CA TYR A 112 2.52 -11.19 1.94
C TYR A 112 2.04 -9.85 1.42
N GLY A 113 1.18 -9.86 0.42
CA GLY A 113 0.54 -8.64 -0.07
C GLY A 113 -0.84 -8.95 -0.57
N PHE A 114 -1.77 -8.02 -0.36
CA PHE A 114 -3.07 -8.12 -1.02
C PHE A 114 -3.55 -6.80 -1.55
N ASP A 115 -4.34 -6.89 -2.62
CA ASP A 115 -5.07 -5.77 -3.18
C ASP A 115 -6.47 -6.25 -3.61
N ILE A 116 -7.44 -5.34 -3.62
CA ILE A 116 -8.79 -5.66 -4.12
C ILE A 116 -8.75 -5.95 -5.64
N GLU A 117 -7.77 -5.37 -6.34
CA GLU A 117 -7.61 -5.46 -7.78
C GLU A 117 -6.44 -6.36 -8.20
N SER A 118 -6.75 -7.62 -8.51
CA SER A 118 -5.78 -8.62 -8.97
C SER A 118 -5.02 -8.22 -10.24
N ARG A 119 -5.58 -7.32 -11.07
CA ARG A 119 -4.89 -6.83 -12.28
C ARG A 119 -3.66 -6.00 -11.94
N PHE A 120 -3.67 -5.23 -10.84
CA PHE A 120 -2.48 -4.50 -10.40
C PHE A 120 -1.38 -5.43 -9.91
N ILE A 121 -1.75 -6.52 -9.22
CA ILE A 121 -0.81 -7.56 -8.83
C ILE A 121 -0.15 -8.18 -10.07
N ASN A 122 -0.94 -8.49 -11.10
CA ASN A 122 -0.42 -9.03 -12.36
C ASN A 122 0.49 -8.05 -13.10
N LEU A 123 0.09 -6.79 -13.21
CA LEU A 123 0.94 -5.74 -13.78
C LEU A 123 2.20 -5.49 -12.96
N GLY A 124 2.17 -5.72 -11.64
CA GLY A 124 3.36 -5.77 -10.80
C GLY A 124 4.35 -6.84 -11.27
N TYR A 125 3.89 -8.07 -11.51
CA TYR A 125 4.76 -9.11 -12.06
C TYR A 125 5.34 -8.75 -13.43
N ASP A 126 4.57 -8.07 -14.27
CA ASP A 126 5.03 -7.64 -15.60
C ASP A 126 6.02 -6.46 -15.50
N LEU A 127 5.78 -5.53 -14.57
CA LEU A 127 6.64 -4.39 -14.26
C LEU A 127 8.02 -4.86 -13.80
N PHE A 128 8.06 -5.85 -12.92
CA PHE A 128 9.29 -6.31 -12.28
C PHE A 128 9.90 -7.59 -12.87
N ARG A 129 9.21 -8.23 -13.83
CA ARG A 129 9.65 -9.45 -14.54
C ARG A 129 10.04 -10.60 -13.60
N ASP A 130 9.27 -10.79 -12.52
CA ASP A 130 9.67 -11.63 -11.39
C ASP A 130 8.63 -12.67 -10.97
N ARG A 131 7.70 -13.02 -11.86
CA ARG A 131 6.63 -14.02 -11.60
C ARG A 131 7.15 -15.33 -11.02
N ASP A 132 8.32 -15.77 -11.48
CA ASP A 132 8.94 -17.01 -11.02
C ASP A 132 10.00 -16.81 -9.93
N SER A 133 10.41 -15.58 -9.61
CA SER A 133 11.51 -15.32 -8.68
C SER A 133 11.10 -14.61 -7.39
N LEU A 134 9.96 -13.91 -7.34
CA LEU A 134 9.55 -13.13 -6.17
C LEU A 134 9.31 -13.99 -4.92
N ARG A 135 8.70 -15.17 -5.09
CA ARG A 135 8.32 -16.13 -4.02
C ARG A 135 7.35 -15.62 -2.94
N SER A 136 7.01 -14.33 -2.94
CA SER A 136 5.97 -13.75 -2.09
C SER A 136 4.56 -14.20 -2.43
N THR A 137 3.68 -14.14 -1.43
CA THR A 137 2.26 -14.44 -1.60
C THR A 137 1.50 -13.16 -1.89
N LEU A 138 1.21 -12.89 -3.16
CA LEU A 138 0.39 -11.75 -3.60
C LEU A 138 -0.99 -12.25 -4.04
N VAL A 139 -2.04 -11.80 -3.35
CA VAL A 139 -3.40 -12.34 -3.53
C VAL A 139 -4.45 -11.25 -3.59
N ARG A 140 -5.63 -11.58 -4.11
CA ARG A 140 -6.79 -10.70 -3.98
C ARG A 140 -7.30 -10.72 -2.53
N GLY A 141 -7.69 -9.55 -2.02
CA GLY A 141 -8.36 -9.41 -0.73
C GLY A 141 -9.13 -8.09 -0.62
N ASP A 142 -10.14 -8.04 0.24
CA ASP A 142 -11.03 -6.89 0.43
C ASP A 142 -11.28 -6.62 1.91
N LEU A 143 -10.74 -5.52 2.43
CA LEU A 143 -10.92 -5.07 3.81
C LEU A 143 -12.34 -4.57 4.12
N ALA A 144 -13.18 -4.33 3.11
CA ALA A 144 -14.57 -3.96 3.33
C ALA A 144 -15.46 -5.16 3.72
N THR A 145 -14.99 -6.39 3.51
CA THR A 145 -15.76 -7.62 3.77
C THR A 145 -15.09 -8.47 4.86
N PRO A 146 -15.84 -9.23 5.70
CA PRO A 146 -15.25 -10.09 6.73
C PRO A 146 -14.19 -11.07 6.17
N LEU A 147 -13.25 -11.52 7.01
CA LEU A 147 -12.17 -12.41 6.54
C LEU A 147 -12.68 -13.80 6.14
N GLU A 148 -13.82 -14.22 6.66
CA GLU A 148 -14.44 -15.52 6.40
C GLU A 148 -15.18 -15.59 5.05
N THR A 149 -15.31 -14.48 4.32
CA THR A 149 -15.98 -14.47 3.02
C THR A 149 -15.09 -14.98 1.91
N SER A 150 -15.69 -15.37 0.78
CA SER A 150 -14.97 -15.87 -0.39
C SER A 150 -13.98 -14.86 -0.97
N GLU A 151 -14.24 -13.57 -0.82
CA GLU A 151 -13.36 -12.48 -1.27
C GLU A 151 -12.01 -12.51 -0.56
N ASN A 152 -11.97 -13.04 0.66
CA ASN A 152 -10.82 -13.07 1.55
C ASN A 152 -10.29 -14.48 1.81
N ALA A 153 -10.66 -15.47 0.99
CA ALA A 153 -10.28 -16.87 1.18
C ALA A 153 -8.76 -17.08 1.37
N HIS A 154 -7.93 -16.32 0.66
CA HIS A 154 -6.46 -16.37 0.84
C HIS A 154 -5.99 -15.68 2.13
N LEU A 155 -6.61 -14.56 2.51
CA LEU A 155 -6.27 -13.84 3.74
C LEU A 155 -6.65 -14.62 4.99
N ALA A 156 -7.72 -15.40 4.94
CA ALA A 156 -8.10 -16.31 6.02
C ALA A 156 -6.98 -17.31 6.37
N GLY A 157 -6.15 -17.69 5.40
CA GLY A 157 -5.01 -18.61 5.61
C GLY A 157 -3.87 -18.03 6.45
N VAL A 158 -3.79 -16.70 6.58
CA VAL A 158 -2.75 -16.01 7.37
C VAL A 158 -3.33 -15.28 8.59
N LYS A 159 -4.61 -15.50 8.91
CA LYS A 159 -5.26 -14.96 10.12
C LYS A 159 -4.46 -15.36 11.37
N GLY A 160 -4.15 -14.39 12.22
CA GLY A 160 -3.38 -14.62 13.45
C GLY A 160 -1.88 -14.88 13.27
N ASN A 161 -1.31 -14.72 12.06
CA ASN A 161 0.05 -15.16 11.75
C ASN A 161 0.98 -14.05 11.21
N ILE A 162 0.51 -12.80 11.14
CA ILE A 162 1.30 -11.68 10.60
C ILE A 162 1.94 -10.85 11.73
N ASP A 163 3.26 -10.70 11.71
CA ASP A 163 3.97 -9.97 12.77
C ASP A 163 4.09 -8.46 12.50
N VAL A 164 4.10 -8.07 11.22
CA VAL A 164 4.12 -6.67 10.78
C VAL A 164 3.10 -6.47 9.67
N VAL A 165 2.13 -5.58 9.87
CA VAL A 165 1.24 -5.10 8.80
C VAL A 165 1.69 -3.71 8.38
N TYR A 166 2.01 -3.55 7.10
CA TYR A 166 2.16 -2.26 6.46
C TYR A 166 0.84 -1.87 5.79
N ALA A 167 0.24 -0.76 6.21
CA ALA A 167 -1.04 -0.26 5.70
C ALA A 167 -0.91 1.22 5.32
N SER A 168 -0.38 1.47 4.12
CA SER A 168 -0.17 2.83 3.60
C SER A 168 -1.20 3.18 2.54
N SER A 169 -1.77 4.38 2.65
CA SER A 169 -2.74 4.92 1.69
C SER A 169 -3.98 4.04 1.44
N VAL A 170 -4.37 3.21 2.41
CA VAL A 170 -5.52 2.31 2.30
C VAL A 170 -6.69 2.73 3.21
N LEU A 171 -6.45 2.95 4.50
CA LEU A 171 -7.52 3.21 5.47
C LEU A 171 -8.29 4.53 5.23
N HIS A 172 -7.69 5.51 4.55
CA HIS A 172 -8.35 6.78 4.21
C HIS A 172 -9.45 6.67 3.15
N LEU A 173 -9.69 5.48 2.61
CA LEU A 173 -10.76 5.24 1.63
C LEU A 173 -12.16 5.23 2.26
N TRP A 174 -12.24 5.16 3.59
CA TRP A 174 -13.51 5.05 4.33
C TRP A 174 -13.75 6.21 5.29
N GLY A 175 -15.03 6.40 5.64
CA GLY A 175 -15.44 7.14 6.83
C GLY A 175 -15.11 6.36 8.11
N TRP A 176 -15.46 6.93 9.26
CA TRP A 176 -15.04 6.39 10.57
C TRP A 176 -15.39 4.90 10.76
N ASP A 177 -16.65 4.53 10.56
CA ASP A 177 -17.12 3.15 10.83
C ASP A 177 -16.52 2.12 9.87
N GLY A 178 -16.42 2.47 8.58
CA GLY A 178 -15.78 1.61 7.58
C GLY A 178 -14.29 1.43 7.86
N MET A 179 -13.61 2.51 8.27
CA MET A 179 -12.19 2.47 8.63
C MET A 179 -11.96 1.63 9.88
N LEU A 180 -12.81 1.76 10.91
CA LEU A 180 -12.76 0.89 12.10
C LEU A 180 -12.92 -0.57 11.71
N ALA A 181 -13.90 -0.87 10.86
CA ALA A 181 -14.14 -2.24 10.41
C ALA A 181 -12.93 -2.80 9.64
N ALA A 182 -12.34 -2.02 8.73
CA ALA A 182 -11.14 -2.41 8.00
C ALA A 182 -9.93 -2.61 8.92
N ALA A 183 -9.70 -1.70 9.86
CA ALA A 183 -8.57 -1.78 10.79
C ALA A 183 -8.68 -2.97 11.76
N LYS A 184 -9.89 -3.32 12.21
CA LYS A 184 -10.10 -4.55 13.00
C LYS A 184 -9.72 -5.82 12.23
N ARG A 185 -10.00 -5.86 10.93
CA ARG A 185 -9.58 -6.99 10.08
C ARG A 185 -8.06 -7.06 9.95
N LEU A 186 -7.38 -5.92 9.89
CA LEU A 186 -5.92 -5.89 9.97
C LEU A 186 -5.43 -6.47 11.31
N VAL A 187 -6.08 -6.12 12.43
CA VAL A 187 -5.79 -6.72 13.74
C VAL A 187 -6.03 -8.23 13.74
N GLU A 188 -7.10 -8.73 13.11
CA GLU A 188 -7.35 -10.17 12.99
C GLU A 188 -6.26 -10.92 12.20
N LEU A 189 -5.61 -10.26 11.24
CA LEU A 189 -4.48 -10.85 10.50
C LEU A 189 -3.22 -10.94 11.36
N THR A 190 -3.09 -10.07 12.37
CA THR A 190 -1.87 -10.01 13.17
C THR A 190 -1.70 -11.15 14.17
N SER A 191 -0.46 -11.50 14.46
CA SER A 191 -0.11 -12.46 15.52
C SER A 191 -0.33 -11.87 16.91
N ASP A 192 -0.78 -12.70 17.86
CA ASP A 192 -0.93 -12.34 19.28
C ASP A 192 0.41 -12.46 20.03
N THR A 193 1.45 -11.82 19.50
CA THR A 193 2.79 -11.83 20.09
C THR A 193 3.24 -10.41 20.47
N PRO A 194 3.89 -10.23 21.63
CA PRO A 194 4.46 -8.95 21.97
C PRO A 194 5.46 -8.47 20.92
N GLY A 195 5.24 -7.26 20.43
CA GLY A 195 6.05 -6.68 19.37
C GLY A 195 5.37 -6.70 18.00
N THR A 196 4.22 -7.33 17.81
CA THR A 196 3.37 -7.14 16.62
C THR A 196 3.17 -5.65 16.31
N MET A 197 3.24 -5.29 15.03
CA MET A 197 3.16 -3.89 14.58
C MET A 197 2.17 -3.73 13.43
N ILE A 198 1.38 -2.65 13.49
CA ILE A 198 0.65 -2.11 12.33
C ILE A 198 1.22 -0.72 12.09
N VAL A 199 1.76 -0.48 10.90
CA VAL A 199 2.48 0.74 10.56
C VAL A 199 2.06 1.21 9.17
N GLY A 200 2.02 2.53 8.97
CA GLY A 200 1.61 3.08 7.69
C GLY A 200 1.48 4.59 7.74
N LYS A 201 0.96 5.14 6.66
CA LYS A 201 0.64 6.55 6.54
C LYS A 201 -0.61 6.71 5.71
N GLN A 202 -1.33 7.82 5.91
CA GLN A 202 -2.50 8.12 5.11
C GLN A 202 -2.74 9.62 5.06
N LEU A 203 -3.63 10.04 4.16
CA LEU A 203 -4.03 11.44 4.06
C LEU A 203 -4.71 11.87 5.38
N GLY A 204 -4.14 12.90 6.00
CA GLY A 204 -4.65 13.50 7.22
C GLY A 204 -5.20 14.92 7.01
N SER A 205 -5.60 15.54 8.10
CA SER A 205 -5.93 16.96 8.17
C SER A 205 -5.45 17.52 9.51
N LEU A 206 -5.20 18.83 9.59
CA LEU A 206 -4.88 19.49 10.86
C LEU A 206 -6.10 19.42 11.81
N ASP A 207 -7.29 19.61 11.23
CA ASP A 207 -8.57 19.44 11.91
C ASP A 207 -9.22 18.15 11.42
N ALA A 208 -9.35 17.17 12.31
CA ALA A 208 -9.95 15.90 11.96
C ALA A 208 -11.39 16.06 11.49
N LYS A 209 -11.73 15.47 10.34
CA LYS A 209 -13.05 15.67 9.72
C LYS A 209 -13.42 14.57 8.73
N GLU A 210 -14.71 14.44 8.50
CA GLU A 210 -15.24 13.74 7.33
C GLU A 210 -15.16 14.64 6.09
N CYS A 211 -14.66 14.07 5.02
CA CYS A 211 -14.54 14.71 3.71
C CYS A 211 -15.41 13.95 2.71
N PRO A 212 -16.36 14.63 2.04
CA PRO A 212 -17.07 14.05 0.90
C PRO A 212 -16.09 13.69 -0.21
N MET A 213 -16.23 12.49 -0.76
CA MET A 213 -15.44 11.98 -1.88
C MET A 213 -16.38 11.49 -2.99
N PRO A 214 -15.93 11.41 -4.26
CA PRO A 214 -16.75 10.86 -5.35
C PRO A 214 -17.27 9.44 -5.10
N TYR A 215 -16.62 8.68 -4.21
CA TYR A 215 -16.93 7.30 -3.83
C TYR A 215 -17.53 7.17 -2.42
N GLY A 216 -17.94 8.27 -1.78
CA GLY A 216 -18.58 8.25 -0.46
C GLY A 216 -17.99 9.28 0.49
N VAL A 217 -17.56 8.84 1.67
CA VAL A 217 -16.96 9.69 2.70
C VAL A 217 -15.61 9.11 3.08
N ALA A 218 -14.62 9.99 3.27
CA ALA A 218 -13.31 9.66 3.81
C ALA A 218 -13.09 10.44 5.12
N TYR A 219 -12.71 9.75 6.19
CA TYR A 219 -12.32 10.42 7.42
C TYR A 219 -10.83 10.76 7.39
N ARG A 220 -10.49 12.05 7.49
CA ARG A 220 -9.10 12.52 7.56
C ARG A 220 -8.71 12.75 9.02
N HIS A 221 -7.76 11.98 9.52
CA HIS A 221 -7.28 12.08 10.89
C HIS A 221 -6.34 13.27 11.11
N ASN A 222 -6.38 13.82 12.32
CA ASN A 222 -5.22 14.49 12.92
C ASN A 222 -4.57 13.54 13.94
N VAL A 223 -3.47 13.95 14.59
CA VAL A 223 -2.78 13.09 15.57
C VAL A 223 -3.69 12.64 16.71
N GLY A 224 -4.52 13.55 17.22
CA GLY A 224 -5.44 13.26 18.32
C GLY A 224 -6.49 12.20 17.93
N SER A 225 -7.17 12.40 16.80
CA SER A 225 -8.21 11.46 16.37
C SER A 225 -7.63 10.11 15.93
N MET A 226 -6.39 10.05 15.44
CA MET A 226 -5.69 8.78 15.17
C MET A 226 -5.47 7.98 16.46
N LYS A 227 -5.07 8.63 17.55
CA LYS A 227 -4.90 7.96 18.85
C LYS A 227 -6.23 7.43 19.39
N SER A 228 -7.28 8.27 19.39
CA SER A 228 -8.62 7.84 19.83
C SER A 228 -9.19 6.71 18.97
N PHE A 229 -8.90 6.70 17.67
CA PHE A 229 -9.28 5.61 16.77
C PHE A 229 -8.66 4.26 17.20
N TRP A 230 -7.35 4.24 17.48
CA TRP A 230 -6.67 3.01 17.95
C TRP A 230 -7.01 2.61 19.39
N GLU A 231 -7.37 3.57 20.25
CA GLU A 231 -7.96 3.28 21.57
C GLU A 231 -9.30 2.55 21.43
N GLN A 232 -10.14 2.99 20.48
CA GLN A 232 -11.40 2.32 20.18
C GLN A 232 -11.17 0.91 19.62
N ILE A 233 -10.24 0.75 18.67
CA ILE A 233 -9.86 -0.57 18.16
C ILE A 233 -9.45 -1.49 19.32
N SER A 234 -8.53 -1.04 20.18
CA SER A 234 -8.04 -1.82 21.34
C SER A 234 -9.19 -2.34 22.22
N ARG A 235 -10.18 -1.48 22.51
CA ARG A 235 -11.37 -1.86 23.29
C ARG A 235 -12.23 -2.90 22.59
N GLU A 236 -12.44 -2.74 21.28
CA GLU A 236 -13.40 -3.55 20.53
C GLU A 236 -12.81 -4.89 20.04
N THR A 237 -11.49 -5.00 19.93
CA THR A 237 -10.79 -6.25 19.61
C THR A 237 -10.25 -6.96 20.85
N GLY A 238 -10.28 -6.32 22.02
CA GLY A 238 -9.69 -6.87 23.25
C GLY A 238 -8.16 -6.90 23.25
N THR A 239 -7.51 -6.22 22.31
CA THR A 239 -6.05 -6.15 22.17
C THR A 239 -5.49 -4.87 22.83
N ARG A 240 -4.17 -4.77 22.98
CA ARG A 240 -3.50 -3.57 23.51
C ARG A 240 -2.44 -3.06 22.56
N TRP A 241 -2.58 -1.80 22.13
CA TRP A 241 -1.66 -1.15 21.20
C TRP A 241 -0.99 0.06 21.84
N LEU A 242 0.33 0.16 21.67
CA LEU A 242 1.05 1.42 21.86
C LEU A 242 0.90 2.23 20.57
N VAL A 243 0.33 3.43 20.65
CA VAL A 243 -0.02 4.23 19.47
C VAL A 243 0.89 5.44 19.34
N GLU A 244 1.71 5.43 18.28
CA GLU A 244 2.56 6.54 17.88
C GLU A 244 2.03 7.13 16.58
N ALA A 245 1.85 8.46 16.53
CA ALA A 245 1.30 9.16 15.37
C ALA A 245 1.88 10.57 15.28
N GLU A 246 2.22 10.98 14.06
CA GLU A 246 2.76 12.30 13.74
C GLU A 246 2.21 12.80 12.40
N THR A 247 2.36 14.09 12.13
CA THR A 247 2.05 14.69 10.83
C THR A 247 3.33 14.89 10.04
N SER A 248 3.34 14.47 8.78
CA SER A 248 4.40 14.78 7.82
C SER A 248 3.81 15.45 6.60
N GLU A 249 4.46 16.47 6.06
CA GLU A 249 4.16 16.94 4.71
C GLU A 249 4.69 15.93 3.68
N SER A 250 3.89 15.60 2.67
CA SER A 250 4.34 14.74 1.57
C SER A 250 4.37 15.56 0.28
N GLU A 251 5.36 15.31 -0.57
CA GLU A 251 5.50 15.95 -1.88
C GLU A 251 4.21 15.82 -2.70
N ALA A 252 3.54 14.67 -2.65
CA ALA A 252 2.26 14.44 -3.32
C ALA A 252 1.14 15.38 -2.83
N VAL A 253 1.09 15.72 -1.53
CA VAL A 253 0.12 16.70 -1.00
C VAL A 253 0.48 18.11 -1.45
N THR A 254 1.77 18.45 -1.47
CA THR A 254 2.25 19.77 -1.90
C THR A 254 1.97 19.99 -3.39
N GLU A 255 2.28 19.01 -4.24
CA GLU A 255 2.09 19.06 -5.69
C GLU A 255 0.62 19.12 -6.11
N ASN A 256 -0.27 18.52 -5.32
CA ASN A 256 -1.69 18.43 -5.66
C ASN A 256 -2.61 19.24 -4.74
N ARG A 257 -2.08 20.17 -3.94
CA ARG A 257 -2.83 20.94 -2.94
C ARG A 257 -4.06 21.68 -3.49
N ASN A 258 -4.06 21.98 -4.80
CA ASN A 258 -5.14 22.66 -5.51
C ASN A 258 -6.03 21.71 -6.34
N GLN A 259 -5.80 20.40 -6.28
CA GLN A 259 -6.54 19.39 -7.07
C GLN A 259 -7.38 18.43 -6.21
N TRP A 260 -7.30 18.51 -4.86
CA TRP A 260 -7.90 17.58 -3.89
C TRP A 260 -8.65 18.27 -2.76
#